data_AF-A0A6L7YYA3-F1
#
_entry.id   AF-A0A6L7YYA3-F1
#
_cell.length_a   1.000
_cell.length_b   1.000
_cell.length_c   1.000
_cell.angle_alpha   90.00
_cell.angle_beta   90.00
_cell.angle_gamma   90.00
#
_symmetry.space_group_name_H-M   'P 1'
#
loop_
_entity.id
_entity.type
_entity.pdbx_description
1 polymer ?
#
loop_
_entity_poly.entity_id
_entity_poly.type
_entity_poly.pdbx_seq_one_letter_code
_entity_poly.pdbx_strand_id
1 'polypeptide(L)'
;MTVEMNGRAILRRTLCWAGSFWLLAAIPARAQKVIELPGDDRTLGLAFEELYRLGTLAGEEWEQFGDVQSVAFDAAGNLLAFDQHDQSQRIYVVDSEGRLVREMGGPGEGPGEFKRAVAMAVMPDGRSLLDSHLVGVIDVTGP
;
A
#
# COMPACT_ATOMS: atom_id res chain seq x y z
N MET A 1 17.80 57.38 -34.25
CA MET A 1 18.27 58.77 -34.15
C MET A 1 18.28 59.13 -32.68
N THR A 2 19.48 59.45 -32.22
CA THR A 2 19.93 60.06 -30.95
C THR A 2 18.82 60.97 -30.34
N VAL A 3 18.61 61.06 -29.02
CA VAL A 3 19.50 61.68 -28.04
C VAL A 3 18.89 61.46 -26.63
N GLU A 4 19.72 60.95 -25.71
CA GLU A 4 19.61 61.12 -24.25
C GLU A 4 19.52 62.61 -23.88
N MET A 5 18.74 63.01 -22.87
CA MET A 5 19.25 64.00 -21.90
C MET A 5 18.40 64.11 -20.64
N ASN A 6 19.01 63.61 -19.56
CA ASN A 6 18.99 64.08 -18.18
C ASN A 6 18.22 65.37 -17.87
N GLY A 7 17.17 65.25 -17.04
CA GLY A 7 16.56 66.35 -16.31
C GLY A 7 16.35 66.00 -14.84
N ARG A 8 17.11 66.65 -13.95
CA ARG A 8 17.06 66.50 -12.50
C ARG A 8 15.83 67.19 -11.88
N ALA A 9 15.16 66.43 -11.01
CA ALA A 9 14.34 66.75 -9.83
C ALA A 9 13.76 68.17 -9.63
N ILE A 10 12.44 68.23 -9.41
CA ILE A 10 11.82 69.18 -8.47
C ILE A 10 10.81 68.41 -7.62
N LEU A 11 11.12 68.27 -6.33
CA LEU A 11 10.22 67.73 -5.31
C LEU A 11 9.14 68.79 -5.00
N ARG A 12 7.85 68.45 -5.17
CA ARG A 12 6.75 69.14 -4.48
C ARG A 12 5.92 68.10 -3.74
N ARG A 13 5.98 68.16 -2.41
CA ARG A 13 5.11 67.42 -1.50
C ARG A 13 3.71 68.03 -1.58
N THR A 14 2.73 67.24 -1.98
CA THR A 14 1.35 67.42 -1.54
C THR A 14 0.75 66.05 -1.26
N LEU A 15 0.31 65.90 -0.02
CA LEU A 15 -0.29 64.72 0.59
C LEU A 15 -1.80 64.75 0.28
N CYS A 16 -2.42 63.65 -0.15
CA CYS A 16 -3.62 63.07 0.47
C CYS A 16 -4.26 61.92 -0.33
N TRP A 17 -4.28 60.75 0.31
CA TRP A 17 -5.37 59.78 0.48
C TRP A 17 -6.35 59.46 -0.66
N ALA A 18 -6.29 58.20 -1.13
CA ALA A 18 -7.24 57.13 -0.80
C ALA A 18 -7.22 56.06 -1.92
N GLY A 19 -6.87 54.81 -1.59
CA GLY A 19 -6.87 53.74 -2.59
C GLY A 19 -6.38 52.41 -2.02
N SER A 20 -7.33 51.61 -1.56
CA SER A 20 -7.20 50.32 -0.89
C SER A 20 -6.30 49.28 -1.57
N PHE A 21 -5.72 48.44 -0.70
CA PHE A 21 -5.50 46.99 -0.86
C PHE A 21 -4.57 46.51 -2.00
N TRP A 22 -3.36 46.08 -1.61
CA TRP A 22 -3.03 44.65 -1.53
C TRP A 22 -1.99 44.48 -0.42
N LEU A 23 -2.45 44.10 0.78
CA LEU A 23 -1.55 43.45 1.72
C LEU A 23 -1.29 42.06 1.11
N LEU A 24 -0.13 41.85 0.49
CA LEU A 24 0.43 40.50 0.47
C LEU A 24 0.81 40.19 1.91
N ALA A 25 -0.18 39.77 2.71
CA ALA A 25 0.13 38.93 3.84
C ALA A 25 0.78 37.70 3.22
N ALA A 26 2.10 37.62 3.33
CA ALA A 26 2.82 36.39 3.05
C ALA A 26 2.18 35.34 3.96
N ILE A 27 1.31 34.52 3.40
CA ILE A 27 0.82 33.32 4.08
C ILE A 27 2.11 32.56 4.36
N PRO A 28 2.50 32.31 5.63
CA PRO A 28 3.65 31.48 5.89
C PRO A 28 3.33 30.15 5.22
N ALA A 29 4.08 29.83 4.16
CA ALA A 29 4.03 28.52 3.56
C ALA A 29 4.18 27.53 4.72
N ARG A 30 3.23 26.59 4.84
CA ARG A 30 3.25 25.63 5.93
C ARG A 30 4.66 25.09 6.07
N ALA A 31 5.24 25.25 7.27
CA ALA A 31 6.56 24.76 7.59
C ALA A 31 6.53 23.24 7.46
N GLN A 32 6.83 22.73 6.27
CA GLN A 32 7.07 21.32 6.08
C GLN A 32 8.39 21.02 6.78
N LYS A 33 8.31 20.25 7.88
CA LYS A 33 9.50 19.75 8.56
C LYS A 33 10.15 18.71 7.65
N VAL A 34 11.20 19.12 6.95
CA VAL A 34 12.09 18.17 6.25
C VAL A 34 12.84 17.40 7.33
N ILE A 35 12.68 16.08 7.33
CA ILE A 35 13.44 15.17 8.18
C ILE A 35 14.54 14.60 7.32
N GLU A 36 15.78 14.96 7.61
CA GLU A 36 16.93 14.28 7.01
C GLU A 36 17.08 12.91 7.67
N LEU A 37 16.96 11.85 6.87
CA LEU A 37 17.25 10.52 7.33
C LEU A 37 18.78 10.37 7.44
N PRO A 38 19.30 9.71 8.49
CA PRO A 38 20.74 9.66 8.78
C PRO A 38 21.54 8.73 7.87
N GLY A 39 21.06 8.41 6.68
CA GLY A 39 21.73 7.48 5.78
C GLY A 39 21.48 7.79 4.31
N ASP A 40 22.54 7.66 3.52
CA ASP A 40 22.43 7.61 2.07
C ASP A 40 21.69 6.34 1.65
N ASP A 41 20.98 6.43 0.52
CA ASP A 41 20.37 5.28 -0.12
C ASP A 41 21.45 4.22 -0.42
N ARG A 42 21.19 2.97 -0.01
CA ARG A 42 22.07 1.84 -0.30
C ARG A 42 21.36 0.84 -1.18
N THR A 43 21.97 0.49 -2.31
CA THR A 43 21.52 -0.64 -3.11
C THR A 43 21.83 -1.94 -2.37
N LEU A 44 20.79 -2.75 -2.13
CA LEU A 44 20.97 -4.11 -1.62
C LEU A 44 21.36 -5.04 -2.78
N GLY A 45 22.53 -5.67 -2.69
CA GLY A 45 22.93 -6.75 -3.59
C GLY A 45 22.18 -8.01 -3.19
N LEU A 46 21.00 -8.22 -3.78
CA LEU A 46 20.14 -9.34 -3.46
C LEU A 46 20.49 -10.53 -4.36
N ALA A 47 21.00 -11.61 -3.76
CA ALA A 47 21.10 -12.91 -4.40
C ALA A 47 19.95 -13.77 -3.85
N PHE A 48 19.02 -14.16 -4.72
CA PHE A 48 17.87 -14.99 -4.36
C PHE A 48 18.06 -16.40 -4.93
N GLU A 49 17.77 -17.39 -4.11
CA GLU A 49 17.51 -18.75 -4.57
C GLU A 49 16.00 -18.87 -4.79
N GLU A 50 15.58 -19.23 -6.02
CA GLU A 50 14.18 -19.56 -6.27
C GLU A 50 13.90 -20.93 -5.64
N LEU A 51 13.14 -20.95 -4.53
CA LEU A 51 12.76 -22.18 -3.84
C LEU A 51 11.72 -22.95 -4.67
N TYR A 52 10.64 -22.27 -5.04
CA TYR A 52 9.59 -22.78 -5.91
C TYR A 52 8.79 -21.63 -6.53
N ARG A 53 7.95 -21.97 -7.52
CA ARG A 53 7.04 -21.07 -8.21
C ARG A 53 5.63 -21.62 -8.14
N LEU A 54 4.69 -20.75 -7.79
CA LEU A 54 3.27 -21.05 -7.81
C LEU A 54 2.60 -20.23 -8.90
N GLY A 55 1.59 -20.81 -9.52
CA GLY A 55 0.78 -20.12 -10.52
C GLY A 55 1.10 -20.53 -11.94
N THR A 56 0.05 -20.87 -12.69
CA THR A 56 0.09 -21.10 -14.13
C THR A 56 -1.28 -20.80 -14.75
N LEU A 57 -1.30 -20.39 -16.02
CA LEU A 57 -2.54 -20.13 -16.76
C LEU A 57 -3.22 -21.40 -17.27
N ALA A 58 -2.57 -22.56 -17.13
CA ALA A 58 -3.04 -23.84 -17.67
C ALA A 58 -2.81 -25.02 -16.72
N GLY A 59 -2.90 -24.78 -15.41
CA GLY A 59 -2.79 -25.80 -14.36
C GLY A 59 -4.12 -26.24 -13.79
N GLU A 60 -4.10 -26.86 -12.62
CA GLU A 60 -5.28 -27.12 -11.81
C GLU A 60 -5.90 -25.82 -11.29
N GLU A 61 -7.14 -25.87 -10.78
CA GLU A 61 -7.85 -24.67 -10.28
C GLU A 61 -7.05 -23.91 -9.23
N TRP A 62 -6.44 -24.62 -8.26
CA TRP A 62 -5.62 -24.00 -7.21
C TRP A 62 -4.31 -23.40 -7.72
N GLU A 63 -3.87 -23.79 -8.92
CA GLU A 63 -2.68 -23.23 -9.57
C GLU A 63 -3.03 -22.02 -10.44
N GLN A 64 -4.31 -21.66 -10.59
CA GLN A 64 -4.77 -20.54 -11.40
C GLN A 64 -5.18 -19.37 -10.50
N PHE A 65 -4.21 -18.57 -10.10
CA PHE A 65 -4.46 -17.37 -9.30
C PHE A 65 -5.15 -16.28 -10.12
N GLY A 66 -6.23 -15.71 -9.57
CA GLY A 66 -6.95 -14.60 -10.18
C GLY A 66 -6.36 -13.25 -9.82
N ASP A 67 -6.34 -12.94 -8.53
CA ASP A 67 -5.85 -11.68 -7.96
C ASP A 67 -5.35 -11.92 -6.53
N VAL A 68 -4.05 -12.18 -6.41
CA VAL A 68 -3.39 -12.44 -5.13
C VAL A 68 -3.35 -11.17 -4.29
N GLN A 69 -4.23 -11.10 -3.29
CA GLN A 69 -4.35 -9.94 -2.41
C GLN A 69 -3.23 -9.86 -1.38
N SER A 70 -2.82 -11.02 -0.83
CA SER A 70 -1.78 -11.08 0.20
C SER A 70 -1.19 -12.47 0.36
N VAL A 71 0.02 -12.54 0.89
CA VAL A 71 0.68 -13.78 1.29
C VAL A 71 1.22 -13.68 2.71
N ALA A 72 1.27 -14.81 3.42
CA ALA A 72 1.87 -14.91 4.76
C ALA A 72 2.42 -16.31 5.00
N PHE A 73 3.25 -16.47 6.04
CA PHE A 73 3.72 -17.78 6.47
C PHE A 73 3.09 -18.15 7.82
N ASP A 74 2.72 -19.43 7.98
CA ASP A 74 2.37 -19.96 9.30
C ASP A 74 3.61 -20.40 10.10
N ALA A 75 3.38 -20.84 11.34
CA ALA A 75 4.44 -21.30 12.23
C ALA A 75 5.13 -22.61 11.77
N ALA A 76 4.51 -23.35 10.84
CA ALA A 76 5.09 -24.54 10.23
C ALA A 76 5.90 -24.21 8.97
N GLY A 77 5.91 -22.94 8.52
CA GLY A 77 6.60 -22.50 7.32
C GLY A 77 5.79 -22.69 6.03
N ASN A 78 4.50 -23.00 6.12
CA ASN A 78 3.65 -23.05 4.94
C ASN A 78 3.32 -21.64 4.47
N LEU A 79 3.31 -21.43 3.16
CA LEU A 79 2.83 -20.22 2.52
C LEU A 79 1.30 -20.25 2.45
N LEU A 80 0.66 -19.23 2.99
CA LEU A 80 -0.75 -18.95 2.82
C LEU A 80 -0.89 -17.87 1.75
N ALA A 81 -1.51 -18.20 0.62
CA ALA A 81 -1.81 -17.27 -0.46
C ALA A 81 -3.31 -16.95 -0.45
N PHE A 82 -3.66 -15.69 -0.17
CA PHE A 82 -5.02 -15.21 -0.26
C PHE A 82 -5.29 -14.70 -1.68
N ASP A 83 -6.08 -15.47 -2.43
CA ASP A 83 -6.44 -15.21 -3.82
C ASP A 83 -7.92 -14.84 -3.94
N GLN A 84 -8.19 -13.87 -4.79
CA GLN A 84 -9.53 -13.52 -5.20
C GLN A 84 -9.74 -13.87 -6.67
N HIS A 85 -10.56 -14.87 -6.93
CA HIS A 85 -10.93 -15.28 -8.27
C HIS A 85 -12.40 -14.92 -8.55
N ASP A 86 -12.61 -13.83 -9.28
CA ASP A 86 -13.94 -13.28 -9.58
C ASP A 86 -14.76 -12.97 -8.31
N GLN A 87 -15.75 -13.80 -7.96
CA GLN A 87 -16.58 -13.65 -6.74
C GLN A 87 -16.24 -14.67 -5.66
N SER A 88 -15.29 -15.58 -5.90
CA SER A 88 -14.78 -16.50 -4.89
C SER A 88 -13.50 -15.94 -4.27
N GLN A 89 -13.38 -16.14 -2.97
CA GLN A 89 -12.21 -15.78 -2.19
C GLN A 89 -11.66 -17.07 -1.60
N ARG A 90 -10.37 -17.29 -1.79
CA ARG A 90 -9.69 -18.54 -1.43
C ARG A 90 -8.38 -18.26 -0.72
N ILE A 91 -8.07 -19.07 0.28
CA ILE A 91 -6.73 -19.17 0.84
C ILE A 91 -6.19 -20.54 0.48
N TYR A 92 -5.09 -20.55 -0.25
CA TYR A 92 -4.31 -21.75 -0.54
C TYR A 92 -3.15 -21.83 0.43
N VAL A 93 -2.99 -22.98 1.08
CA VAL A 93 -1.88 -23.25 1.98
C VAL A 93 -0.94 -24.23 1.29
N VAL A 94 0.31 -23.83 1.13
CA VAL A 94 1.32 -24.53 0.34
C VAL A 94 2.55 -24.77 1.20
N ASP A 95 3.09 -25.99 1.16
CA ASP A 95 4.28 -26.32 1.94
C ASP A 95 5.58 -25.78 1.34
N SER A 96 6.70 -26.04 2.03
CA SER A 96 8.04 -25.62 1.61
C SER A 96 8.50 -26.22 0.29
N GLU A 97 7.85 -27.28 -0.21
CA GLU A 97 8.14 -27.89 -1.51
C GLU A 97 7.20 -27.41 -2.61
N GLY A 98 6.32 -26.44 -2.33
CA GLY A 98 5.38 -25.91 -3.31
C GLY A 98 4.16 -26.80 -3.53
N ARG A 99 3.85 -27.74 -2.62
CA ARG A 99 2.69 -28.64 -2.74
C ARG A 99 1.50 -28.09 -1.96
N LEU A 100 0.31 -28.15 -2.55
CA LEU A 100 -0.92 -27.76 -1.88
C LEU A 100 -1.18 -28.67 -0.67
N VAL A 101 -1.37 -28.05 0.51
CA VAL A 101 -1.68 -28.71 1.78
C VAL A 101 -3.17 -28.63 2.07
N ARG A 102 -3.76 -27.43 1.95
CA ARG A 102 -5.20 -27.21 2.15
C ARG A 102 -5.70 -25.98 1.40
N GLU A 103 -6.99 -25.97 1.11
CA GLU A 103 -7.73 -24.82 0.59
C GLU A 103 -8.82 -24.44 1.59
N MET A 104 -9.09 -23.15 1.74
CA MET A 104 -10.23 -22.66 2.51
C MET A 104 -10.80 -21.37 1.91
N GLY A 105 -11.95 -20.96 2.41
CA GLY A 105 -12.68 -19.80 1.89
C GLY A 105 -13.82 -20.19 0.97
N GLY A 106 -14.62 -19.18 0.64
CA GLY A 106 -15.80 -19.34 -0.19
C GLY A 106 -17.07 -18.82 0.45
N PRO A 107 -18.14 -18.75 -0.35
CA PRO A 107 -19.37 -18.12 0.06
C PRO A 107 -20.10 -18.95 1.13
N GLY A 108 -20.12 -18.46 2.38
CA GLY A 108 -20.98 -19.00 3.43
C GLY A 108 -20.74 -18.35 4.81
N GLU A 109 -21.14 -19.06 5.87
CA GLU A 109 -21.10 -18.60 7.27
C GLU A 109 -20.49 -19.66 8.23
N GLY A 110 -20.03 -20.79 7.70
CA GLY A 110 -19.37 -21.85 8.45
C GLY A 110 -17.88 -21.56 8.75
N PRO A 111 -17.23 -22.40 9.56
CA PRO A 111 -15.79 -22.28 9.82
C PRO A 111 -14.97 -22.26 8.52
N GLY A 112 -14.11 -21.25 8.37
CA GLY A 112 -13.28 -21.09 7.18
C GLY A 112 -13.98 -20.47 5.96
N GLU A 113 -15.29 -20.16 6.04
CA GLU A 113 -16.02 -19.47 4.96
C GLU A 113 -16.01 -17.94 5.18
N PHE A 114 -15.91 -17.18 4.09
CA PHE A 114 -15.94 -15.72 4.14
C PHE A 114 -16.40 -15.12 2.82
N LYS A 115 -17.16 -14.02 2.93
CA LYS A 115 -17.59 -13.20 1.82
C LYS A 115 -17.05 -11.78 2.07
N ARG A 116 -16.11 -11.33 1.24
CA ARG A 116 -15.55 -9.94 1.18
C ARG A 116 -14.39 -9.65 2.13
N ALA A 117 -13.55 -10.63 2.42
CA ALA A 117 -12.24 -10.34 3.02
C ALA A 117 -11.39 -9.48 2.07
N VAL A 118 -10.61 -8.56 2.62
CA VAL A 118 -9.79 -7.58 1.89
C VAL A 118 -8.31 -7.82 2.13
N ALA A 119 -7.93 -8.29 3.32
CA ALA A 119 -6.55 -8.59 3.65
C ALA A 119 -6.45 -9.76 4.63
N MET A 120 -5.35 -10.49 4.60
CA MET A 120 -5.03 -11.55 5.56
C MET A 120 -3.81 -11.17 6.40
N ALA A 121 -3.83 -11.44 7.71
CA ALA A 121 -2.67 -11.35 8.59
C ALA A 121 -2.56 -12.60 9.46
N VAL A 122 -1.41 -13.29 9.44
CA VAL A 122 -1.16 -14.47 10.26
C VAL A 122 -0.51 -14.05 11.58
N MET A 123 -1.09 -14.46 12.70
CA MET A 123 -0.57 -14.22 14.05
C MET A 123 0.45 -15.29 14.44
N PRO A 124 1.38 -15.00 15.36
CA PRO A 124 2.40 -15.97 15.80
C PRO A 124 1.84 -17.27 16.40
N ASP A 125 0.59 -17.26 16.85
CA ASP A 125 -0.11 -18.45 17.36
C ASP A 125 -0.80 -19.26 16.26
N GLY A 126 -0.64 -18.88 14.99
CA GLY A 126 -1.16 -19.58 13.81
C GLY A 126 -2.53 -19.11 13.34
N ARG A 127 -3.26 -18.29 14.11
CA ARG A 127 -4.56 -17.74 13.69
C ARG A 127 -4.38 -16.69 12.60
N SER A 128 -5.32 -16.54 11.66
CA SER A 128 -5.24 -15.47 10.65
C SER A 128 -6.44 -14.54 10.67
N LEU A 129 -6.18 -13.24 10.73
CA LEU A 129 -7.18 -12.21 10.62
C LEU A 129 -7.49 -11.97 9.15
N LEU A 130 -8.77 -12.01 8.79
CA LEU A 130 -9.24 -11.52 7.51
C LEU A 130 -9.91 -10.16 7.75
N ASP A 131 -9.25 -9.08 7.35
CA ASP A 131 -9.86 -7.75 7.42
C ASP A 131 -10.98 -7.68 6.40
N SER A 132 -12.19 -7.34 6.85
CA SER A 132 -13.32 -7.04 5.98
C SER A 132 -13.95 -5.76 6.49
N HIS A 133 -14.79 -5.09 5.70
CA HIS A 133 -15.54 -3.91 6.16
C HIS A 133 -16.34 -4.14 7.47
N LEU A 134 -16.52 -5.41 7.87
CA LEU A 134 -16.86 -5.85 9.22
C LEU A 134 -15.69 -6.70 9.76
N VAL A 135 -14.84 -6.17 10.64
CA VAL A 135 -13.66 -6.88 11.17
C VAL A 135 -14.05 -8.30 11.63
N GLY A 136 -13.48 -9.33 11.01
CA GLY A 136 -13.73 -10.74 11.31
C GLY A 136 -12.43 -11.46 11.68
N VAL A 137 -12.39 -12.13 12.84
CA VAL A 137 -11.30 -13.05 13.18
C VAL A 137 -11.71 -14.43 12.71
N ILE A 138 -10.97 -15.02 11.78
CA ILE A 138 -11.21 -16.39 11.30
C ILE A 138 -10.09 -17.26 11.84
N ASP A 139 -10.43 -18.36 12.51
CA ASP A 139 -9.40 -19.33 12.89
C ASP A 139 -9.05 -20.18 11.68
N VAL A 140 -7.80 -20.07 11.25
CA VAL A 140 -7.25 -20.71 10.05
C VAL A 140 -6.50 -21.99 10.42
N THR A 141 -6.42 -22.32 11.72
CA THR A 141 -5.67 -23.49 12.24
C THR A 141 -6.51 -24.77 12.37
N GLY A 142 -7.83 -24.70 12.15
CA GLY A 142 -8.72 -25.85 12.24
C GLY A 142 -8.72 -26.75 10.98
N PRO A 143 -8.99 -28.06 11.12
CA PRO A 143 -9.41 -28.91 10.01
C PRO A 143 -10.79 -28.51 9.45
#